data_AF-A0A2D6PJD2-F1
#
_entry.id   AF-A0A2D6PJD2-F1
#
_cell.length_a   1.000
_cell.length_b   1.000
_cell.length_c   1.000
_cell.angle_alpha   90.00
_cell.angle_beta   90.00
_cell.angle_gamma   90.00
#
_symmetry.space_group_name_H-M   'P 1'
#
loop_
_entity.id
_entity.type
_entity.pdbx_description
1 polymer ?
#
loop_
_entity_poly.entity_id
_entity_poly.type
_entity_poly.pdbx_seq_one_letter_code
_entity_poly.pdbx_strand_id
1 'polypeptide(L)'
;MSLLGTKLINSVELSYIGRMAEAKANLAVYLESPVGVGDHSSITDEIKNLLLEIAEAKDVIQTIGEIKANGKVDKYFKSTTES
;
A
#
# COMPACT_ATOMS: atom_id res chain seq x y z
N MET A 1 -17.74 -7.01 13.99
CA MET A 1 -16.28 -6.80 14.23
C MET A 1 -16.11 -6.37 15.68
N SER A 2 -15.16 -6.94 16.44
CA SER A 2 -14.91 -6.51 17.83
C SER A 2 -14.19 -5.15 17.84
N LEU A 3 -14.34 -4.37 18.92
CA LEU A 3 -13.68 -3.06 19.07
C LEU A 3 -12.16 -3.16 18.88
N LEU A 4 -11.55 -4.25 19.39
CA LEU A 4 -10.13 -4.54 19.21
C LEU A 4 -9.78 -4.81 17.74
N GLY A 5 -10.57 -5.65 17.04
CA GLY A 5 -10.37 -5.94 15.62
C GLY A 5 -10.44 -4.69 14.74
N THR A 6 -11.40 -3.79 15.02
CA THR A 6 -11.50 -2.51 14.31
C THR A 6 -10.29 -1.61 14.52
N LYS A 7 -9.76 -1.52 15.76
CA LYS A 7 -8.55 -0.74 16.05
C LYS A 7 -7.32 -1.29 15.34
N LEU A 8 -7.16 -2.62 15.29
CA LEU A 8 -6.06 -3.27 14.60
C LEU A 8 -6.11 -3.02 13.09
N ILE A 9 -7.27 -3.23 12.46
CA ILE A 9 -7.45 -2.96 11.03
C ILE A 9 -7.18 -1.49 10.69
N ASN A 10 -7.68 -0.56 11.49
CA ASN A 10 -7.42 0.86 11.30
C ASN A 10 -5.92 1.21 11.47
N SER A 11 -5.22 0.56 12.39
CA SER A 11 -3.77 0.77 12.57
C SER A 11 -2.99 0.34 11.33
N VAL A 12 -3.36 -0.78 10.71
CA VAL A 12 -2.72 -1.25 9.48
C VAL A 12 -3.02 -0.29 8.32
N GLU A 13 -4.28 0.14 8.18
CA GLU A 13 -4.70 1.10 7.15
C GLU A 13 -3.88 2.39 7.22
N LEU A 14 -3.74 2.97 8.41
CA LEU A 14 -2.97 4.21 8.62
C LEU A 14 -1.48 4.03 8.28
N SER A 15 -0.90 2.87 8.61
CA SER A 15 0.50 2.56 8.27
C SER A 15 0.71 2.54 6.75
N TYR A 16 -0.18 1.87 6.01
CA TYR A 16 -0.09 1.82 4.54
C TYR A 16 -0.40 3.15 3.85
N ILE A 17 -1.30 3.97 4.41
CA ILE A 17 -1.51 5.35 3.94
C ILE A 17 -0.20 6.16 4.06
N GLY A 18 0.49 6.03 5.20
CA GLY A 18 1.79 6.67 5.42
C GLY A 18 2.84 6.21 4.42
N ARG A 19 3.04 4.89 4.28
CA ARG A 19 3.97 4.30 3.29
C ARG A 19 3.70 4.79 1.88
N MET A 20 2.43 4.81 1.46
CA MET A 20 2.05 5.29 0.13
C MET A 20 2.36 6.78 -0.05
N ALA A 21 2.15 7.61 0.97
CA ALA A 21 2.43 9.04 0.91
C ALA A 21 3.94 9.30 0.79
N GLU A 22 4.76 8.59 1.55
CA GLU A 22 6.21 8.65 1.50
C GLU A 22 6.75 8.24 0.12
N ALA A 23 6.33 7.07 -0.39
CA ALA A 23 6.76 6.59 -1.69
C ALA A 23 6.37 7.55 -2.84
N LYS A 24 5.19 8.17 -2.77
CA LYS A 24 4.77 9.22 -3.73
C LYS A 24 5.64 10.47 -3.65
N ALA A 25 5.99 10.91 -2.43
CA ALA A 25 6.84 12.08 -2.25
C ALA A 25 8.25 11.83 -2.80
N ASN A 26 8.83 10.66 -2.50
CA ASN A 26 10.14 10.26 -3.04
C ASN A 26 10.11 10.16 -4.57
N LEU A 27 9.05 9.57 -5.13
CA LEU A 27 8.88 9.51 -6.58
C LEU A 27 8.79 10.90 -7.21
N ALA A 28 8.09 11.85 -6.57
CA ALA A 28 7.99 13.22 -7.07
C ALA A 28 9.36 13.91 -7.14
N VAL A 29 10.27 13.66 -6.19
CA VAL A 29 11.65 14.18 -6.24
C VAL A 29 12.35 13.73 -7.52
N TYR A 30 12.26 12.45 -7.89
CA TYR A 30 12.87 11.92 -9.11
C TYR A 30 12.23 12.46 -10.39
N LEU A 31 10.93 12.77 -10.36
CA LEU A 31 10.19 13.27 -11.54
C LEU A 31 10.33 14.80 -11.74
N GLU A 32 10.44 15.57 -10.66
CA GLU A 32 10.45 17.05 -10.68
C GLU A 32 11.87 17.64 -10.63
N SER A 33 12.82 16.93 -10.03
CA SER A 33 14.22 17.36 -9.94
C SER A 33 15.13 16.37 -10.66
N PRO A 34 15.37 16.52 -11.97
CA PRO A 34 16.41 15.80 -12.68
C PRO A 34 17.77 16.40 -12.30
N VAL A 35 18.13 16.39 -11.01
CA VAL A 35 19.49 16.73 -10.58
C VAL A 35 20.42 15.68 -11.19
N GLY A 36 21.50 16.13 -11.83
CA GLY A 36 22.40 15.30 -12.64
C GLY A 36 22.97 14.12 -11.85
N VAL A 37 22.30 12.97 -11.94
CA VAL A 37 22.77 11.73 -11.34
C VAL A 37 23.67 11.06 -12.37
N GLY A 38 24.98 11.17 -12.13
CA GLY A 38 26.02 10.49 -12.89
C GLY A 38 26.03 8.96 -12.76
N ASP A 39 24.91 8.32 -12.42
CA ASP A 39 24.73 6.87 -12.42
C ASP A 39 23.28 6.52 -12.79
N HIS A 40 23.01 6.45 -14.10
CA HIS A 40 21.68 6.23 -14.69
C HIS A 40 21.07 4.83 -14.41
N SER A 41 21.86 3.85 -13.99
CA SER A 41 21.37 2.48 -13.75
C SER A 41 20.51 2.37 -12.50
N SER A 42 20.83 3.10 -11.43
CA SER A 42 20.16 2.92 -10.12
C SER A 42 18.82 3.65 -9.99
N ILE A 43 18.59 4.74 -10.75
CA ILE A 43 17.39 5.58 -10.60
C ILE A 43 16.15 4.85 -11.12
N THR A 44 16.28 4.14 -12.24
CA THR A 44 15.14 3.42 -12.83
C THR A 44 14.68 2.28 -11.92
N ASP A 45 15.63 1.59 -11.26
CA ASP A 45 15.32 0.56 -10.28
C ASP A 45 14.67 1.15 -9.02
N GLU A 46 15.13 2.31 -8.55
CA GLU A 46 14.51 3.01 -7.42
C GLU A 46 13.07 3.46 -7.74
N ILE A 47 12.85 4.07 -8.90
CA ILE A 47 11.51 4.44 -9.38
C ILE A 47 10.61 3.20 -9.45
N LYS A 48 11.13 2.08 -9.95
CA LYS A 48 10.39 0.81 -10.01
C LYS A 48 9.99 0.33 -8.61
N ASN A 49 10.90 0.38 -7.64
CA ASN A 49 10.62 0.00 -6.27
C ASN A 49 9.54 0.89 -5.63
N LEU A 50 9.65 2.21 -5.80
CA LEU A 50 8.65 3.17 -5.32
C LEU A 50 7.26 2.93 -5.95
N LEU A 51 7.20 2.59 -7.25
CA LEU A 51 5.95 2.24 -7.91
C LEU A 51 5.34 0.94 -7.36
N LEU A 52 6.17 -0.06 -7.06
CA LEU A 52 5.72 -1.31 -6.43
C LEU A 52 5.19 -1.07 -5.02
N GLU A 53 5.86 -0.25 -4.20
CA GLU A 53 5.38 0.12 -2.87
C GLU A 53 4.03 0.86 -2.92
N ILE A 54 3.86 1.77 -3.89
CA ILE A 54 2.58 2.46 -4.10
C ILE A 54 1.49 1.47 -4.51
N ALA A 55 1.79 0.49 -5.38
CA ALA A 55 0.84 -0.52 -5.81
C ALA A 55 0.42 -1.44 -4.65
N GLU A 56 1.39 -1.98 -3.91
CA GLU A 56 1.15 -2.81 -2.71
C GLU A 56 0.27 -2.06 -1.70
N ALA A 57 0.60 -0.80 -1.40
CA ALA A 57 -0.16 -0.02 -0.44
C ALA A 57 -1.59 0.25 -0.88
N LYS A 58 -1.83 0.51 -2.17
CA LYS A 58 -3.19 0.65 -2.72
C LYS A 58 -4.00 -0.62 -2.56
N ASP A 59 -3.44 -1.77 -2.92
CA ASP A 59 -4.12 -3.06 -2.84
C ASP A 59 -4.48 -3.43 -1.41
N VAL A 60 -3.58 -3.16 -0.45
CA VAL A 60 -3.84 -3.39 0.97
C VAL A 60 -4.94 -2.46 1.50
N ILE A 61 -4.87 -1.16 1.18
CA ILE A 61 -5.91 -0.19 1.59
C ILE A 61 -7.27 -0.57 1.00
N GLN A 62 -7.32 -0.98 -0.26
CA GLN A 62 -8.55 -1.45 -0.90
C GLN A 62 -9.12 -2.67 -0.17
N THR A 63 -8.28 -3.68 0.09
CA THR A 63 -8.67 -4.89 0.84
C THR A 63 -9.22 -4.54 2.23
N ILE A 64 -8.60 -3.58 2.92
CA ILE A 64 -9.08 -3.11 4.22
C ILE A 64 -10.43 -2.39 4.08
N GLY A 65 -10.60 -1.53 3.07
CA GLY A 65 -11.87 -0.86 2.77
C GLY A 65 -13.00 -1.86 2.54
N GLU A 66 -12.72 -2.91 1.78
CA GLU A 66 -13.59 -4.05 1.54
C GLU A 66 -13.98 -4.81 2.82
N ILE A 67 -13.00 -5.09 3.71
CA ILE A 67 -13.25 -5.71 5.02
C ILE A 67 -14.16 -4.82 5.90
N LYS A 68 -13.91 -3.51 5.90
CA LYS A 68 -14.68 -2.53 6.68
C LYS A 68 -16.11 -2.38 6.16
N ALA A 69 -16.30 -2.34 4.84
CA ALA A 69 -17.61 -2.21 4.19
C ALA A 69 -18.48 -3.47 4.38
N ASN A 70 -17.89 -4.66 4.31
CA ASN A 70 -18.65 -5.90 4.32
C ASN A 70 -19.02 -6.41 5.72
N GLY A 71 -18.43 -5.86 6.80
CA GLY A 71 -18.76 -6.15 8.20
C GLY A 71 -18.62 -7.62 8.65
N LYS A 72 -18.32 -8.53 7.73
CA LYS A 72 -18.22 -9.99 7.86
C LYS A 72 -16.88 -10.44 7.29
N VAL A 73 -15.84 -10.34 8.11
CA VAL A 73 -14.50 -10.90 7.86
C VAL A 73 -14.60 -12.36 7.38
N ASP A 74 -15.56 -13.11 7.93
CA ASP A 74 -15.87 -14.50 7.58
C ASP A 74 -16.03 -14.80 6.08
N LYS A 75 -16.57 -13.87 5.28
CA LYS A 75 -16.77 -14.14 3.84
C LYS A 75 -15.47 -14.10 3.02
N TYR A 76 -14.48 -13.33 3.47
CA TYR A 76 -13.19 -13.20 2.77
C TYR A 76 -12.26 -14.39 2.98
N PHE A 77 -12.41 -15.13 4.10
CA PHE A 77 -11.54 -16.27 4.43
C PHE A 77 -12.20 -17.64 4.21
N LYS A 78 -13.50 -17.71 3.93
CA LYS A 78 -14.24 -18.97 3.71
C LYS A 78 -14.37 -19.40 2.24
N SER A 79 -13.95 -18.58 1.26
CA SER A 79 -14.04 -18.95 -0.16
C SER A 79 -12.90 -19.81 -0.69
N THR A 80 -11.92 -20.17 0.14
CA THR A 80 -10.72 -20.93 -0.29
C THR A 80 -10.75 -22.41 0.14
N THR A 81 -11.83 -22.90 0.73
CA THR A 81 -11.95 -24.31 1.18
C THR A 81 -12.96 -25.14 0.40
N GLU A 82 -13.43 -24.69 -0.77
CA GLU A 82 -14.30 -25.48 -1.65
C GLU A 82 -13.77 -25.46 -3.09
N SER A 83 -12.81 -26.35 -3.37
CA SER A 83 -12.51 -26.92 -4.69
C SER A 83 -11.75 -28.22 -4.49
#